data_AF-A0A9P1GIF8-F1
#
_entry.id   AF-A0A9P1GIF8-F1
#
_cell.length_a   1.000
_cell.length_b   1.000
_cell.length_c   1.000
_cell.angle_alpha   90.00
_cell.angle_beta   90.00
_cell.angle_gamma   90.00
#
_symmetry.space_group_name_H-M   'P 1'
#
loop_
_entity.id
_entity.type
_entity.pdbx_description
1 polymer ?
#
loop_
_entity_poly.entity_id
_entity_poly.type
_entity_poly.pdbx_seq_one_letter_code
_entity_poly.pdbx_strand_id
1 'polypeptide(L)'
;MKRYFAENKDGVCKASPQALEIFKSPGGSDKIAKLLEQSGGDWSVVEMNVKKTYEKEEMTSIWGKYVTEIDLKARGWSTEMISNSKSWAKANGVHRTSPIHGEDEWRLPLDEEFKNKEKKNEKYEASTSSTVQERNWFRGDGLV
;
A
#
# COMPACT_ATOMS: atom_id res chain seq x y z
N MET A 1 20.17 4.08 -17.13
CA MET A 1 19.04 3.16 -16.85
C MET A 1 19.36 1.68 -17.06
N LYS A 2 19.86 1.25 -18.23
CA LYS A 2 20.13 -0.19 -18.51
C LYS A 2 20.94 -0.93 -17.43
N ARG A 3 21.85 -0.22 -16.74
CA ARG A 3 22.70 -0.77 -15.65
C ARG A 3 21.94 -1.33 -14.44
N TYR A 4 20.69 -0.92 -14.22
CA TYR A 4 19.90 -1.35 -13.04
C TYR A 4 18.94 -2.50 -13.37
N PHE A 5 18.51 -2.58 -14.62
CA PHE A 5 17.53 -3.54 -15.10
C PHE A 5 18.15 -4.71 -15.88
N ALA A 6 19.44 -4.61 -16.23
CA ALA A 6 20.19 -5.73 -16.80
C ALA A 6 20.53 -6.76 -15.71
N GLU A 7 20.53 -8.03 -16.11
CA GLU A 7 21.00 -9.13 -15.27
C GLU A 7 22.53 -9.06 -15.12
N ASN A 8 23.02 -9.30 -13.91
CA ASN A 8 24.46 -9.48 -13.69
C ASN A 8 24.92 -10.86 -14.21
N LYS A 9 26.21 -11.16 -14.10
CA LYS A 9 26.80 -12.46 -14.48
C LYS A 9 26.14 -13.66 -13.79
N ASP A 10 25.54 -13.42 -12.62
CA ASP A 10 24.81 -14.43 -11.82
C ASP A 10 23.30 -14.49 -12.13
N GLY A 11 22.83 -13.80 -13.18
CA GLY A 11 21.41 -13.74 -13.55
C GLY A 11 20.54 -12.88 -12.62
N VAL A 12 21.13 -12.22 -11.62
CA VAL A 12 20.38 -11.39 -10.65
C VAL A 12 20.29 -9.94 -11.14
N CYS A 13 19.06 -9.42 -11.23
CA CYS A 13 18.78 -8.01 -11.51
C CYS A 13 18.95 -7.16 -10.24
N LYS A 14 19.53 -5.96 -10.35
CA LYS A 14 19.68 -5.04 -9.20
C LYS A 14 18.37 -4.34 -8.83
N ALA A 15 17.46 -4.21 -9.78
CA ALA A 15 16.16 -3.61 -9.55
C ALA A 15 15.22 -4.56 -8.81
N SER A 16 14.49 -4.03 -7.84
CA SER A 16 13.40 -4.77 -7.20
C SER A 16 12.34 -5.25 -8.21
N PRO A 17 11.60 -6.34 -7.90
CA PRO A 17 10.51 -6.81 -8.75
C PRO A 17 9.46 -5.72 -9.06
N GLN A 18 9.17 -4.85 -8.09
CA GLN A 18 8.23 -3.74 -8.25
C GLN A 18 8.76 -2.67 -9.21
N ALA A 19 10.06 -2.36 -9.15
CA ALA A 19 10.69 -1.43 -10.09
C ALA A 19 10.72 -2.00 -11.51
N LEU A 20 10.91 -3.32 -11.65
CA LEU A 20 10.82 -4.02 -12.93
C LEU A 20 9.41 -3.97 -13.54
N GLU A 21 8.38 -4.12 -12.72
CA GLU A 21 6.99 -4.04 -13.16
C GLU A 21 6.63 -2.63 -13.64
N ILE A 22 7.02 -1.60 -12.87
CA ILE A 22 6.88 -0.20 -13.30
C ILE A 22 7.66 0.01 -14.61
N PHE A 23 8.90 -0.45 -14.71
CA PHE A 23 9.72 -0.26 -15.91
C PHE A 23 9.10 -0.87 -17.18
N LYS A 24 8.42 -2.03 -17.05
CA LYS A 24 7.75 -2.72 -18.15
C LYS A 24 6.41 -2.09 -18.55
N SER A 25 5.81 -1.26 -17.68
CA SER A 25 4.55 -0.58 -17.98
C SER A 25 4.70 0.53 -19.03
N PRO A 26 3.66 0.87 -19.81
CA PRO A 26 3.71 1.97 -20.78
C PRO A 26 4.05 3.30 -20.09
N GLY A 27 5.14 3.96 -20.49
CA GLY A 27 5.64 5.20 -19.86
C GLY A 27 6.40 5.00 -18.54
N GLY A 28 6.58 3.74 -18.12
CA GLY A 28 7.28 3.37 -16.90
C GLY A 28 8.76 3.73 -16.87
N SER A 29 9.45 3.59 -18.01
CA SER A 29 10.86 3.99 -18.16
C SER A 29 11.07 5.46 -17.83
N ASP A 30 10.17 6.33 -18.28
CA ASP A 30 10.28 7.79 -18.09
C ASP A 30 9.97 8.17 -16.65
N LYS A 31 9.03 7.46 -16.02
CA LYS A 31 8.72 7.61 -14.60
C LYS A 31 9.94 7.27 -13.74
N ILE A 32 10.65 6.19 -14.04
CA ILE A 32 11.86 5.79 -13.30
C ILE A 32 13.03 6.75 -13.61
N ALA A 33 13.15 7.25 -14.85
CA ALA A 33 14.14 8.25 -15.20
C ALA A 33 13.96 9.54 -14.37
N LYS A 34 12.73 10.05 -14.28
CA LYS A 34 12.39 11.23 -13.45
C LYS A 34 12.67 11.00 -11.97
N LEU A 35 12.31 9.83 -11.43
CA LEU A 35 12.61 9.49 -10.04
C LEU A 35 14.12 9.45 -9.79
N LEU A 36 14.91 8.95 -10.74
CA LEU A 36 16.36 8.90 -10.64
C LEU A 36 17.00 10.29 -10.69
N GLU A 37 16.48 11.18 -11.54
CA GLU A 37 16.90 12.59 -11.60
C GLU A 37 16.56 13.33 -10.30
N GLN A 38 15.34 13.16 -9.77
CA GLN A 38 14.91 13.74 -8.50
C GLN A 38 15.71 13.22 -7.30
N SER A 39 16.21 11.98 -7.38
CA SER A 39 17.02 11.34 -6.33
C SER A 39 18.51 11.65 -6.45
N GLY A 40 18.93 12.56 -7.34
CA GLY A 40 20.34 12.89 -7.55
C GLY A 40 21.17 11.72 -8.09
N GLY A 41 20.53 10.74 -8.75
CA GLY A 41 21.18 9.55 -9.30
C GLY A 41 21.32 8.37 -8.32
N ASP A 42 20.86 8.48 -7.07
CA ASP A 42 20.89 7.39 -6.10
C ASP A 42 19.73 6.39 -6.33
N TRP A 43 20.09 5.17 -6.70
CA TRP A 43 19.13 4.09 -6.94
C TRP A 43 18.43 3.61 -5.66
N SER A 44 19.10 3.72 -4.52
CA SER A 44 18.56 3.26 -3.23
C SER A 44 17.32 4.09 -2.84
N VAL A 45 17.37 5.41 -3.09
CA VAL A 45 16.26 6.32 -2.88
C VAL A 45 15.12 6.05 -3.87
N VAL A 46 15.46 5.76 -5.14
CA VAL A 46 14.46 5.35 -6.14
C VAL A 46 13.75 4.07 -5.71
N GLU A 47 14.48 3.05 -5.26
CA GLU A 47 13.88 1.81 -4.76
C GLU A 47 12.97 2.04 -3.56
N MET A 48 13.40 2.88 -2.61
CA MET A 48 12.60 3.22 -1.45
C MET A 48 11.30 3.91 -1.87
N ASN A 49 11.37 4.86 -2.81
CA ASN A 49 10.19 5.56 -3.34
C ASN A 49 9.25 4.63 -4.13
N VAL A 50 9.81 3.73 -4.94
CA VAL A 50 9.05 2.73 -5.68
C VAL A 50 8.33 1.77 -4.73
N LYS A 51 9.03 1.25 -3.71
CA LYS A 51 8.45 0.38 -2.67
C LYS A 51 7.36 1.11 -1.90
N LYS A 52 7.60 2.35 -1.47
CA LYS A 52 6.62 3.20 -0.78
C LYS A 52 5.36 3.45 -1.61
N THR A 53 5.53 3.67 -2.92
CA THR A 53 4.40 3.92 -3.83
C THR A 53 3.57 2.66 -4.06
N TYR A 54 4.21 1.50 -4.20
CA TYR A 54 3.53 0.21 -4.34
C TYR A 54 2.75 -0.16 -3.06
N GLU A 55 3.30 0.15 -1.88
CA GLU A 55 2.60 -0.05 -0.61
C GLU A 55 1.43 0.92 -0.38
N LYS A 56 1.40 2.04 -1.12
CA LYS A 56 0.35 3.05 -1.07
C LYS A 56 -0.76 2.83 -2.12
N GLU A 57 -0.90 1.64 -2.69
CA GLU A 57 -2.13 1.31 -3.41
C GLU A 57 -3.31 1.36 -2.43
N GLU A 58 -4.05 2.46 -2.53
CA GLU A 58 -5.24 2.76 -1.75
C GLU A 58 -6.28 1.66 -1.98
N MET A 59 -6.52 0.82 -0.97
CA MET A 59 -7.72 0.00 -0.94
C MET A 59 -8.91 0.92 -0.65
N THR A 60 -9.52 1.48 -1.69
CA THR A 60 -10.84 2.10 -1.58
C THR A 60 -11.88 0.98 -1.46
N SER A 61 -11.99 0.40 -0.27
CA SER A 61 -13.04 -0.59 -0.01
C SER A 61 -14.33 0.13 0.36
N ILE A 62 -15.26 0.22 -0.59
CA ILE A 62 -16.63 0.69 -0.35
C ILE A 62 -17.39 -0.45 0.33
N TRP A 63 -17.61 -0.32 1.65
CA TRP A 63 -18.39 -1.30 2.41
C TRP A 63 -19.86 -0.90 2.44
N GLY A 64 -20.67 -1.52 1.57
CA GLY A 64 -22.13 -1.38 1.65
C GLY A 64 -22.76 -2.36 2.65
N LYS A 65 -23.74 -1.90 3.44
CA LYS A 65 -24.60 -2.73 4.31
C LYS A 65 -25.95 -2.95 3.64
N TYR A 66 -26.56 -4.11 3.85
CA TYR A 66 -27.96 -4.32 3.48
C TYR A 66 -28.84 -3.56 4.47
N VAL A 67 -29.79 -2.80 3.93
CA VAL A 67 -30.74 -2.01 4.72
C VAL A 67 -32.15 -2.22 4.19
N THR A 68 -33.11 -2.11 5.10
CA THR A 68 -34.54 -2.11 4.80
C THR A 68 -35.07 -0.69 4.63
N GLU A 69 -36.29 -0.57 4.12
CA GLU A 69 -37.01 0.71 4.10
C GLU A 69 -37.20 1.28 5.52
N ILE A 70 -37.44 0.40 6.50
CA ILE A 70 -37.65 0.78 7.91
C ILE A 70 -36.36 1.38 8.49
N ASP A 71 -35.20 0.78 8.21
CA ASP A 71 -33.91 1.29 8.67
C ASP A 71 -33.63 2.69 8.13
N LEU A 72 -33.94 2.93 6.86
CA LEU A 72 -33.72 4.24 6.23
C LEU A 72 -34.69 5.31 6.77
N LYS A 73 -35.96 4.93 7.01
CA LYS A 73 -36.92 5.82 7.69
C LYS A 73 -36.46 6.18 9.10
N ALA A 74 -35.96 5.21 9.85
CA ALA A 74 -35.43 5.43 11.20
C ALA A 74 -34.21 6.35 11.21
N ARG A 75 -33.42 6.36 10.12
CA ARG A 75 -32.31 7.31 9.89
C ARG A 75 -32.76 8.68 9.39
N GLY A 76 -34.06 8.92 9.23
CA GLY A 76 -34.61 10.20 8.79
C GLY A 76 -34.51 10.44 7.28
N TRP A 77 -34.34 9.40 6.46
CA TRP A 77 -34.35 9.57 5.00
C TRP A 77 -35.75 9.94 4.51
N SER A 78 -35.81 10.83 3.52
CA SER A 78 -37.09 11.16 2.88
C SER A 78 -37.60 9.98 2.04
N THR A 79 -38.91 9.92 1.81
CA THR A 79 -39.53 8.90 0.96
C THR A 79 -38.94 8.89 -0.45
N GLU A 80 -38.56 10.07 -0.97
CA GLU A 80 -37.91 10.21 -2.26
C GLU A 80 -36.49 9.62 -2.26
N MET A 81 -35.67 9.89 -1.23
CA MET A 81 -34.33 9.30 -1.09
C MET A 81 -34.40 7.77 -1.02
N ILE A 82 -35.37 7.24 -0.28
CA ILE A 82 -35.60 5.80 -0.16
C ILE A 82 -35.96 5.21 -1.53
N SER A 83 -36.92 5.81 -2.24
CA SER A 83 -37.34 5.35 -3.58
C SER A 83 -36.19 5.36 -4.58
N ASN A 84 -35.39 6.44 -4.58
CA ASN A 84 -34.22 6.58 -5.45
C ASN A 84 -33.15 5.53 -5.10
N SER A 85 -32.89 5.29 -3.81
CA SER A 85 -31.92 4.30 -3.37
C SER A 85 -32.34 2.86 -3.73
N LYS A 86 -33.63 2.54 -3.62
CA LYS A 86 -34.20 1.25 -4.03
C LYS A 86 -34.09 1.06 -5.54
N SER A 87 -34.37 2.10 -6.31
CA SER A 87 -34.25 2.09 -7.78
C SER A 87 -32.80 1.89 -8.23
N TRP A 88 -31.86 2.62 -7.62
CA TRP A 88 -30.43 2.44 -7.85
C TRP A 88 -29.97 1.01 -7.54
N ALA A 89 -30.40 0.45 -6.41
CA ALA A 89 -30.00 -0.89 -6.01
C ALA A 89 -30.54 -1.99 -6.94
N LYS A 90 -31.78 -1.83 -7.43
CA LYS A 90 -32.36 -2.73 -8.44
C LYS A 90 -31.58 -2.67 -9.74
N ALA A 91 -31.20 -1.48 -10.19
CA ALA A 91 -30.41 -1.31 -11.41
C ALA A 91 -29.00 -1.94 -11.32
N ASN A 92 -28.41 -1.97 -10.11
CA ASN A 92 -27.08 -2.54 -9.87
C ASN A 92 -27.11 -4.01 -9.42
N GLY A 93 -28.29 -4.64 -9.34
CA GLY A 93 -28.41 -6.04 -8.90
C GLY A 93 -28.03 -6.27 -7.44
N VAL A 94 -28.07 -5.24 -6.60
CA VAL A 94 -27.73 -5.30 -5.16
C VAL A 94 -28.97 -5.26 -4.26
N HIS A 95 -30.09 -5.72 -4.80
CA HIS A 95 -31.38 -5.86 -4.13
C HIS A 95 -31.67 -7.34 -3.88
N ARG A 96 -32.20 -7.67 -2.70
CA ARG A 96 -32.62 -9.03 -2.34
C ARG A 96 -33.84 -9.01 -1.45
N THR A 97 -34.51 -10.14 -1.33
CA THR A 97 -35.50 -10.37 -0.28
C THR A 97 -34.83 -11.19 0.82
N SER A 98 -34.93 -10.72 2.07
CA SER A 98 -34.33 -11.41 3.21
C SER A 98 -35.03 -12.74 3.49
N PRO A 99 -34.29 -13.86 3.63
CA PRO A 99 -34.90 -15.14 3.98
C PRO A 99 -35.37 -15.20 5.44
N ILE A 100 -34.95 -14.26 6.29
CA ILE A 100 -35.25 -14.27 7.73
C ILE A 100 -36.60 -13.61 7.99
N HIS A 101 -36.82 -12.41 7.45
CA HIS A 101 -38.04 -11.62 7.69
C HIS A 101 -38.88 -11.38 6.44
N GLY A 102 -38.43 -11.82 5.26
CA GLY A 102 -39.21 -11.72 4.02
C GLY A 102 -39.31 -10.31 3.42
N GLU A 103 -38.63 -9.32 4.00
CA GLU A 103 -38.67 -7.94 3.49
C GLU A 103 -37.59 -7.69 2.43
N ASP A 104 -37.85 -6.70 1.58
CA ASP A 104 -36.88 -6.20 0.61
C ASP A 104 -35.72 -5.49 1.34
N GLU A 105 -34.51 -5.93 1.05
CA GLU A 105 -33.27 -5.30 1.46
C GLU A 105 -32.48 -4.87 0.24
N TRP A 106 -31.77 -3.75 0.35
CA TRP A 106 -30.80 -3.37 -0.66
C TRP A 106 -29.49 -2.90 -0.06
N ARG A 107 -28.39 -3.22 -0.74
CA ARG A 107 -27.05 -2.87 -0.28
C ARG A 107 -26.74 -1.43 -0.64
N LEU A 108 -26.54 -0.58 0.36
CA LEU A 108 -26.14 0.81 0.17
C LEU A 108 -24.75 1.07 0.79
N PRO A 109 -23.87 1.80 0.10
CA PRO A 109 -22.66 2.36 0.69
C PRO A 109 -23.04 3.57 1.55
N LEU A 110 -23.46 3.29 2.80
CA LEU A 110 -23.87 4.34 3.74
C LEU A 110 -22.69 4.98 4.46
N ASP A 111 -21.58 4.25 4.57
CA ASP A 111 -20.37 4.67 5.26
C ASP A 111 -19.22 4.68 4.25
N GLU A 112 -18.64 5.85 3.98
CA GLU A 112 -17.40 5.99 3.21
C GLU A 112 -16.21 5.99 4.19
N GLU A 113 -15.54 4.85 4.36
CA GLU A 113 -14.30 4.77 5.13
C GLU A 113 -13.08 4.89 4.21
N PHE A 114 -12.39 6.03 4.27
CA PHE A 114 -11.09 6.22 3.63
C PHE A 114 -9.99 5.59 4.51
N LYS A 115 -9.59 4.35 4.21
CA LYS A 115 -8.46 3.70 4.90
C LYS A 115 -7.15 3.91 4.14
N ASN A 116 -6.40 4.93 4.53
CA ASN A 116 -4.99 5.05 4.15
C ASN A 116 -4.16 4.02 4.94
N LYS A 117 -3.87 2.87 4.33
CA LYS A 117 -2.99 1.87 4.94
C LYS A 117 -1.53 2.21 4.63
N GLU A 118 -0.93 3.06 5.46
CA GLU A 118 0.53 3.24 5.44
C GLU A 118 1.21 2.04 6.13
N LYS A 119 1.72 1.10 5.34
CA LYS A 119 2.68 0.11 5.87
C LYS A 119 4.02 0.80 6.07
N LYS A 120 4.33 1.17 7.30
CA LYS A 120 5.67 1.67 7.67
C LYS A 120 6.57 0.45 7.94
N ASN A 121 7.29 -0.01 6.92
CA ASN A 121 8.36 -1.00 7.13
C ASN A 121 9.60 -0.29 7.69
N GLU A 122 9.77 -0.26 9.01
CA GLU A 122 11.04 0.10 9.62
C GLU A 122 11.96 -1.14 9.62
N LYS A 123 12.79 -1.27 8.58
CA LYS A 123 13.96 -2.17 8.62
C LYS A 123 15.14 -1.43 9.24
N TYR A 124 15.36 -1.66 10.53
CA TYR A 124 16.60 -1.29 11.21
C TYR A 124 17.66 -2.37 10.95
N GLU A 125 18.46 -2.23 9.90
CA GLU A 125 19.71 -2.99 9.75
C GLU A 125 20.84 -2.14 10.33
N ALA A 126 20.96 -2.12 11.66
CA ALA A 126 22.15 -1.64 12.33
C ALA A 126 23.18 -2.78 12.41
N SER A 127 23.97 -2.98 11.35
CA SER A 127 25.16 -3.82 11.42
C SER A 127 26.31 -3.00 12.03
N THR A 128 26.29 -2.83 13.35
CA THR A 128 27.43 -2.23 14.07
C THR A 128 28.49 -3.31 14.28
N SER A 129 29.43 -3.43 13.34
CA SER A 129 30.66 -4.19 13.57
C SER A 129 31.60 -3.35 14.45
N SER A 130 31.47 -3.51 15.76
CA SER A 130 32.42 -2.94 16.72
C SER A 130 33.60 -3.90 16.85
N THR A 131 34.69 -3.63 16.14
CA THR A 131 35.97 -4.29 16.42
C THR A 131 36.53 -3.68 17.71
N VAL A 132 36.34 -4.38 18.83
CA VAL A 132 36.95 -4.03 20.11
C VAL A 132 38.45 -4.27 19.98
N GLN A 133 39.24 -3.21 19.84
CA GLN A 133 40.68 -3.30 20.05
C GLN A 133 40.91 -3.56 21.55
N GLU A 134 41.23 -4.81 21.89
CA GLU A 134 41.73 -5.19 23.21
C GLU A 134 43.01 -4.40 23.50
N ARG A 135 42.93 -3.50 24.49
CA ARG A 135 44.07 -2.75 24.98
C ARG A 135 44.93 -3.70 25.81
N ASN A 136 45.94 -4.27 25.16
CA ASN A 136 46.89 -5.24 25.72
C ASN A 136 47.59 -4.65 26.97
N TRP A 137 47.26 -5.17 28.15
CA TRP A 137 47.84 -4.80 29.44
C TRP A 137 48.94 -5.82 29.79
N PHE A 138 50.05 -5.79 29.06
CA PHE A 138 51.23 -6.59 29.41
C PHE A 138 52.17 -5.81 30.32
N ARG A 139 52.44 -6.42 31.48
CA ARG A 139 53.40 -6.05 32.52
C ARG A 139 54.82 -5.91 31.99
N GLY A 140 55.65 -5.14 32.68
CA GLY A 140 57.11 -5.25 32.55
C GLY A 140 57.86 -4.27 33.45
N ASP A 141 58.49 -4.82 34.48
CA ASP A 141 59.27 -4.18 35.55
C ASP A 141 60.47 -3.33 35.10
N GLY A 142 61.00 -2.51 36.02
CA GLY A 142 62.35 -1.97 35.88
C GLY A 142 62.80 -1.04 37.01
N LEU A 143 63.20 -1.63 38.15
CA LEU A 143 64.13 -1.04 39.12
C LEU A 143 65.41 -0.52 38.44
N VAL A 144 65.90 0.67 38.81
CA VAL A 144 67.19 0.93 39.52
C VAL A 144 67.07 2.28 40.23
#